data_AF-S5T1U4-F1
#
_entry.id   AF-S5T1U4-F1
#
_cell.length_a   1.000
_cell.length_b   1.000
_cell.length_c   1.000
_cell.angle_alpha   90.00
_cell.angle_beta   90.00
_cell.angle_gamma   90.00
#
_symmetry.space_group_name_H-M   'P 1'
#
loop_
_entity.id
_entity.type
_entity.pdbx_description
1 polymer ?
#
loop_
_entity_poly.entity_id
_entity_poly.type
_entity_poly.pdbx_seq_one_letter_code
_entity_poly.pdbx_strand_id
1 'polypeptide(L)'
;MLTWILLIIVLAALVVVGTWSWGKIFGRGEVLAPMPEPKTTVEHNRRLVDGGDVADVRFELATRGYRPAQVDDVLDQLHRRLLETTAERDALRARLGEITGEGRAEKNYGTSPRSIE
;
A
#
# COMPACT_ATOMS: atom_id res chain seq x y z
N MET A 1 29.52 42.73 43.68
CA MET A 1 28.43 43.22 42.81
C MET A 1 28.75 43.05 41.33
N LEU A 2 29.91 43.54 40.84
CA LEU A 2 30.33 43.39 39.44
C LEU A 2 30.35 41.93 38.92
N THR A 3 30.86 40.99 39.72
CA THR A 3 30.94 39.56 39.36
C THR A 3 29.56 38.94 39.11
N TRP A 4 28.55 39.33 39.89
CA TRP A 4 27.17 38.84 39.73
C TRP A 4 26.53 39.38 38.46
N ILE A 5 26.78 40.64 38.12
CA ILE A 5 26.32 41.26 36.88
C ILE A 5 26.94 40.55 35.67
N LEU A 6 28.25 40.28 35.71
CA LEU A 6 28.94 39.53 34.66
C LEU A 6 28.37 38.12 34.48
N LEU A 7 28.09 37.42 35.59
CA LEU A 7 27.49 36.07 35.54
C LEU A 7 26.12 36.10 34.87
N ILE A 8 25.26 37.07 35.21
CA ILE A 8 23.92 37.21 34.62
C ILE A 8 24.02 37.50 33.12
N ILE A 9 24.96 38.37 32.69
CA ILE A 9 25.18 38.67 31.27
C ILE A 9 25.63 37.42 30.51
N VAL A 10 26.57 36.65 31.06
CA VAL A 10 27.05 35.41 30.44
C VAL A 10 25.93 34.38 30.34
N LEU A 11 25.13 34.23 31.39
CA LEU A 11 23.98 33.31 31.38
C LEU A 11 22.93 33.73 30.35
N ALA A 12 22.60 35.02 30.26
CA ALA A 12 21.68 35.54 29.26
C ALA A 12 22.20 35.30 27.84
N ALA A 13 23.50 35.52 27.60
CA ALA A 13 24.13 35.20 26.32
C ALA A 13 24.03 33.71 25.98
N LEU A 14 24.29 32.82 26.95
CA LEU A 14 24.12 31.37 26.80
C LEU A 14 22.68 30.99 26.46
N VAL A 15 21.68 31.60 27.09
CA VAL A 15 20.25 31.35 26.80
C VAL A 15 19.88 31.80 25.39
N VAL A 16 20.35 32.98 24.96
CA VAL A 16 20.09 33.50 23.60
C VAL A 16 20.73 32.60 22.56
N VAL A 17 22.01 32.26 22.72
CA VAL A 17 22.74 31.36 21.81
C VAL A 17 22.13 29.96 21.81
N GLY A 18 21.76 29.45 22.99
CA GLY A 18 21.13 28.15 23.16
C GLY A 18 19.78 28.09 22.45
N THR A 19 18.90 29.05 22.71
CA THR A 19 17.57 29.14 22.07
C THR A 19 17.67 29.30 20.55
N TRP A 20 18.60 30.13 20.07
CA TRP A 20 18.84 30.32 18.64
C TRP A 20 19.39 29.05 17.98
N SER A 21 20.32 28.37 18.64
CA SER A 21 20.89 27.10 18.18
C SER A 21 19.83 25.99 18.18
N TRP A 22 18.98 25.92 19.21
CA TRP A 22 17.83 25.03 19.24
C TRP A 22 16.89 25.33 18.07
N GLY A 23 16.56 26.58 17.81
CA GLY A 23 15.75 26.98 16.65
C GLY A 23 16.40 26.64 15.30
N LYS A 24 17.73 26.53 15.21
CA LYS A 24 18.42 26.08 13.99
C LYS A 24 18.46 24.56 13.86
N ILE A 25 18.70 23.86 14.97
CA ILE A 25 18.80 22.39 15.03
C ILE A 25 17.41 21.75 14.88
N PHE A 26 16.37 22.37 15.45
CA PHE A 26 14.99 21.89 15.41
C PHE A 26 14.10 22.64 14.40
N GLY A 27 14.45 23.86 13.97
CA GLY A 27 13.51 24.80 13.31
C GLY A 27 13.78 25.13 11.84
N ARG A 28 14.52 24.30 11.10
CA ARG A 28 14.33 24.21 9.64
C ARG A 28 14.28 22.74 9.23
N GLY A 29 13.05 22.23 9.14
CA GLY A 29 12.73 20.93 8.58
C GLY A 29 13.03 20.85 7.08
N GLU A 30 14.31 20.89 6.72
CA GLU A 30 14.79 20.65 5.35
C GLU A 30 15.81 19.50 5.31
N VAL A 31 15.56 18.38 5.99
CA VAL A 31 16.13 17.05 5.63
C VAL A 31 15.15 15.93 6.02
N LEU A 32 13.88 16.14 5.74
CA LEU A 32 13.04 15.05 5.29
C LEU A 32 12.63 15.49 3.89
N ALA A 33 12.73 14.60 2.89
CA ALA A 33 12.06 14.86 1.62
C ALA A 33 10.66 15.40 1.96
N PRO A 34 10.16 16.45 1.27
CA PRO A 34 8.81 16.95 1.49
C PRO A 34 7.91 15.74 1.64
N MET A 35 7.26 15.59 2.79
CA MET A 35 6.39 14.45 3.06
C MET A 35 5.56 14.26 1.79
N PRO A 36 5.62 13.08 1.13
CA PRO A 36 4.97 12.87 -0.15
C PRO A 36 3.56 13.45 -0.05
N GLU A 37 3.23 14.39 -0.93
CA GLU A 37 1.91 15.03 -0.86
C GLU A 37 0.85 13.93 -0.88
N PRO A 38 -0.29 14.10 -0.18
CA PRO A 38 -1.33 13.06 -0.10
C PRO A 38 -1.73 12.48 -1.47
N LYS A 39 -1.63 13.29 -2.53
CA LYS A 39 -1.87 12.88 -3.91
C LYS A 39 -0.84 11.88 -4.43
N THR A 40 0.44 12.04 -4.08
CA THR A 40 1.53 11.15 -4.49
C THR A 40 1.44 9.78 -3.83
N THR A 41 0.99 9.70 -2.57
CA THR A 41 0.76 8.43 -1.87
C THR A 41 -0.40 7.64 -2.49
N VAL A 42 -1.49 8.33 -2.88
CA VAL A 42 -2.63 7.69 -3.56
C VAL A 42 -2.20 7.12 -4.92
N GLU A 43 -1.45 7.88 -5.71
CA GLU A 43 -0.96 7.40 -7.02
C GLU A 43 0.03 6.24 -6.87
N HIS A 44 0.91 6.29 -5.87
CA HIS A 44 1.85 5.22 -5.55
C HIS A 44 1.11 3.92 -5.19
N ASN A 45 0.17 4.00 -4.25
CA ASN A 45 -0.63 2.85 -3.84
C ASN A 45 -1.44 2.26 -5.00
N ARG A 46 -2.00 3.11 -5.86
CA ARG A 46 -2.74 2.64 -7.04
C ARG A 46 -1.86 1.83 -7.99
N ARG A 47 -0.62 2.29 -8.24
CA ARG A 47 0.34 1.55 -9.08
C ARG A 47 0.72 0.20 -8.47
N LEU A 48 0.89 0.13 -7.16
CA LEU A 48 1.18 -1.12 -6.45
C LEU A 48 0.01 -2.10 -6.54
N VAL A 49 -1.22 -1.64 -6.34
CA VAL A 49 -2.43 -2.47 -6.49
C VAL A 49 -2.59 -2.97 -7.92
N ASP A 50 -2.41 -2.11 -8.92
CA ASP A 50 -2.47 -2.50 -10.34
C ASP A 50 -1.37 -3.53 -10.69
N GLY A 51 -0.20 -3.44 -10.03
CA GLY A 51 0.91 -4.39 -10.18
C GLY A 51 0.79 -5.67 -9.36
N GLY A 52 -0.22 -5.79 -8.48
CA GLY A 52 -0.42 -6.92 -7.59
C GLY A 52 0.46 -6.93 -6.34
N ASP A 53 1.26 -5.88 -6.09
CA ASP A 53 2.13 -5.75 -4.93
C ASP A 53 1.43 -5.03 -3.77
N VAL A 54 0.36 -5.65 -3.29
CA VAL A 54 -0.49 -5.06 -2.23
C VAL A 54 0.23 -5.03 -0.88
N ALA A 55 1.27 -5.84 -0.70
CA ALA A 55 2.04 -5.93 0.54
C ALA A 55 2.85 -4.67 0.86
N ASP A 56 3.18 -3.87 -0.16
CA ASP A 56 4.00 -2.65 0.00
C ASP A 56 3.17 -1.35 0.01
N VAL A 57 1.84 -1.46 -0.02
CA VAL A 57 0.91 -0.31 0.06
C VAL A 57 1.02 0.38 1.42
N ARG A 58 1.07 1.72 1.43
CA ARG A 58 1.21 2.51 2.67
C ARG A 58 0.14 3.58 2.80
N PHE A 59 -0.45 3.70 3.98
CA PHE A 59 -1.49 4.69 4.28
C PHE A 59 -0.95 5.81 5.16
N GLU A 60 -1.44 7.03 4.90
CA GLU A 60 -1.18 8.18 5.76
C GLU A 60 -2.12 8.20 6.96
N LEU A 61 -1.61 8.71 8.10
CA LEU A 61 -2.41 8.90 9.31
C LEU A 61 -3.07 10.28 9.30
N ALA A 62 -4.40 10.31 9.28
CA ALA A 62 -5.17 11.53 9.46
C ALA A 62 -5.53 11.75 10.95
N THR A 63 -5.59 13.00 11.39
CA THR A 63 -5.94 13.38 12.79
C THR A 63 -7.32 12.87 13.24
N ARG A 64 -8.21 12.56 12.29
CA ARG A 64 -9.51 11.90 12.52
C ARG A 64 -9.72 10.69 11.59
N GLY A 65 -8.65 9.94 11.34
CA GLY A 65 -8.71 8.71 10.56
C GLY A 65 -9.34 7.54 11.30
N TYR A 66 -9.71 6.50 10.54
CA TYR A 66 -10.05 5.19 11.12
C TYR A 66 -8.85 4.58 11.85
N ARG A 67 -9.11 3.67 12.79
CA ARG A 67 -8.02 2.97 13.49
C ARG A 67 -7.32 2.04 12.49
N PRO A 68 -5.98 2.10 12.35
CA PRO A 68 -5.25 1.26 11.40
C PRO A 68 -5.59 -0.23 11.55
N ALA A 69 -5.55 -0.75 12.79
CA ALA A 69 -5.87 -2.16 13.06
C ALA A 69 -7.27 -2.61 12.61
N GLN A 70 -8.26 -1.71 12.60
CA GLN A 70 -9.60 -2.05 12.10
C GLN A 70 -9.64 -2.08 10.58
N VAL A 71 -8.90 -1.18 9.92
CA VAL A 71 -8.76 -1.17 8.47
C VAL A 71 -8.02 -2.44 8.02
N ASP A 72 -6.95 -2.81 8.71
CA ASP A 72 -6.15 -4.00 8.41
C ASP A 72 -7.00 -5.29 8.50
N ASP A 73 -7.81 -5.45 9.55
CA ASP A 73 -8.70 -6.61 9.70
C ASP A 73 -9.72 -6.74 8.55
N VAL A 74 -10.30 -5.61 8.13
CA VAL A 74 -11.25 -5.58 7.01
C VAL A 74 -10.55 -5.88 5.69
N LEU A 75 -9.33 -5.35 5.46
CA LEU A 75 -8.53 -5.63 4.27
C LEU A 75 -8.15 -7.11 4.18
N ASP A 76 -7.75 -7.72 5.30
CA ASP A 76 -7.43 -9.14 5.38
C ASP A 76 -8.64 -10.02 5.06
N GLN A 77 -9.82 -9.67 5.58
CA GLN A 77 -11.05 -10.38 5.27
C GLN A 77 -11.42 -10.25 3.78
N LEU A 78 -11.27 -9.04 3.21
CA LEU A 78 -11.54 -8.79 1.81
C LEU A 78 -10.57 -9.57 0.90
N HIS A 79 -9.29 -9.62 1.25
CA HIS A 79 -8.27 -10.38 0.53
C HIS A 79 -8.61 -11.87 0.47
N ARG A 80 -8.99 -12.47 1.61
CA ARG A 80 -9.44 -13.88 1.66
C ARG A 80 -10.64 -14.14 0.75
N ARG A 81 -11.67 -13.27 0.79
CA ARG A 81 -12.85 -13.39 -0.08
C ARG A 81 -12.51 -13.28 -1.57
N LEU A 82 -11.57 -12.40 -1.93
CA LEU A 82 -11.12 -12.26 -3.32
C LEU A 82 -10.39 -13.53 -3.79
N LEU A 83 -9.55 -14.13 -2.95
CA LEU A 83 -8.89 -15.40 -3.26
C LEU A 83 -9.89 -16.53 -3.44
N GLU A 84 -10.85 -16.68 -2.53
CA GLU A 84 -11.93 -17.68 -2.62
C GLU A 84 -12.71 -17.53 -3.93
N THR A 85 -13.19 -16.32 -4.22
CA THR A 85 -13.96 -16.03 -5.44
C THR A 85 -13.14 -16.29 -6.72
N THR A 86 -11.85 -15.95 -6.70
CA THR A 86 -10.96 -16.18 -7.85
C THR A 86 -10.75 -17.67 -8.09
N ALA A 87 -10.53 -18.44 -7.01
CA ALA A 87 -10.38 -19.89 -7.09
C ALA A 87 -11.65 -20.58 -7.63
N GLU A 88 -12.83 -20.16 -7.17
CA GLU A 88 -14.12 -20.67 -7.68
C GLU A 88 -14.30 -20.37 -9.17
N ARG A 89 -14.01 -19.13 -9.59
CA ARG A 89 -14.09 -18.72 -10.99
C ARG A 89 -13.15 -19.55 -11.87
N ASP A 90 -11.93 -19.79 -11.41
CA ASP A 90 -10.93 -20.53 -12.17
C ASP A 90 -11.30 -22.02 -12.25
N ALA A 91 -11.86 -22.59 -11.18
CA ALA A 91 -12.42 -23.95 -11.20
C ALA A 91 -13.61 -24.08 -12.16
N LEU A 92 -14.52 -23.10 -12.20
CA LEU A 92 -15.64 -23.08 -13.15
C LEU A 92 -15.16 -22.96 -14.60
N ARG A 93 -14.15 -22.11 -14.86
CA ARG A 93 -13.55 -21.97 -16.19
C ARG A 93 -12.88 -23.26 -16.66
N ALA A 94 -12.19 -23.97 -15.77
CA ALA A 94 -11.61 -25.27 -16.07
C ALA A 94 -12.68 -26.30 -16.48
N ARG A 95 -13.75 -26.42 -15.69
CA ARG A 95 -14.89 -27.31 -16.01
C ARG A 95 -15.57 -26.98 -17.33
N LEU A 96 -15.77 -25.70 -17.64
CA LEU A 96 -16.31 -25.28 -18.93
C LEU A 96 -15.38 -25.63 -20.10
N GLY A 97 -14.06 -25.52 -19.89
CA GLY A 97 -13.03 -25.95 -20.84
C GLY A 97 -13.09 -27.45 -21.13
N GLU A 98 -13.25 -28.27 -20.10
CA GLU A 98 -13.42 -29.74 -20.23
C GLU A 98 -14.67 -30.09 -21.05
N ILE A 99 -15.84 -29.55 -20.68
CA ILE A 99 -17.10 -29.81 -21.38
C ILE A 99 -17.05 -29.37 -22.85
N THR A 100 -16.46 -28.19 -23.12
CA THR A 100 -16.34 -27.68 -24.49
C THR A 100 -15.31 -28.47 -25.31
N GLY A 101 -14.26 -28.98 -24.66
CA GLY A 101 -13.25 -29.86 -25.26
C GLY A 101 -13.81 -31.24 -25.62
N GLU A 102 -14.57 -31.85 -24.72
CA GLU A 102 -15.23 -33.15 -24.92
C GLU A 102 -16.31 -33.08 -26.00
N GLY A 103 -17.16 -32.04 -25.99
CA GLY A 103 -18.18 -31.84 -27.03
C GLY A 103 -17.60 -31.59 -28.43
N ARG A 104 -16.37 -31.08 -28.52
CA ARG A 104 -15.63 -30.93 -29.79
C ARG A 104 -15.03 -32.25 -30.26
N ALA A 105 -14.57 -33.10 -29.34
CA ALA A 105 -14.05 -34.43 -29.65
C ALA A 105 -15.17 -35.37 -30.13
N GLU A 106 -16.32 -35.39 -29.44
CA GLU A 106 -17.46 -36.25 -29.79
C GLU A 106 -18.02 -35.93 -31.19
N LYS A 107 -18.14 -34.65 -31.54
CA LYS A 107 -18.64 -34.24 -32.86
C LYS A 107 -17.70 -34.62 -34.00
N ASN A 108 -16.40 -34.79 -33.74
CA ASN A 108 -15.39 -35.12 -34.76
C ASN A 108 -15.27 -36.64 -34.99
N TYR A 109 -15.68 -37.49 -34.04
CA TYR A 109 -15.70 -38.95 -34.19
C TYR A 109 -16.95 -39.48 -34.92
N GLY A 110 -17.99 -38.66 -35.10
CA GLY A 110 -19.25 -39.05 -35.75
C GLY A 110 -19.29 -38.96 -37.28
N THR A 111 -18.21 -38.49 -37.95
CA THR A 111 -18.15 -38.40 -39.43
C THR A 111 -17.07 -39.32 -40.01
N SER A 112 -17.06 -40.58 -39.61
CA SER A 112 -16.50 -41.62 -40.48
C SER A 112 -17.56 -41.98 -41.53
N PRO A 113 -17.33 -41.73 -42.84
CA PRO A 113 -18.14 -42.37 -43.86
C PRO A 113 -17.94 -43.87 -43.66
N ARG A 114 -19.03 -44.60 -43.40
CA ARG A 114 -19.01 -46.07 -43.52
C ARG A 114 -18.60 -46.38 -44.95
N SER A 115 -17.31 -46.66 -45.14
CA SER A 115 -16.78 -47.31 -46.32
C SER A 115 -17.40 -48.70 -46.38
N ILE A 116 -18.32 -48.82 -47.33
CA ILE A 116 -18.67 -49.98 -48.15
C ILE A 116 -17.94 -51.28 -47.78
N GLU A 117 -18.73 -52.33 -47.49
CA GLU A 117 -18.67 -53.61 -48.21
C GLU A 117 -20.03 -54.31 -48.14
#